data_AF-A0A4Y2DK63-F1
#
_entry.id   AF-A0A4Y2DK63-F1
#
_cell.length_a   1.000
_cell.length_b   1.000
_cell.length_c   1.000
_cell.angle_alpha   90.00
_cell.angle_beta   90.00
_cell.angle_gamma   90.00
#
_symmetry.space_group_name_H-M   'P 1'
#
loop_
_entity.id
_entity.type
_entity.pdbx_description
1 polymer ?
#
loop_
_entity_poly.entity_id
_entity_poly.type
_entity_poly.pdbx_seq_one_letter_code
_entity_poly.pdbx_strand_id
1 'polypeptide(L)'
;MSCCRISKQELASPGDIIMVGIVLPPSSDGFGRSFRFQIERKKLLAAGFLVSEQRTREHSIFSQAGELVYCSDIPTLIASFKFQYKPDEWRLFIDSSKRSLNVALLHNGNEYACVPVGHSVHLKECYENLDFILNKLSYSDHIWVVCGDLKVISMLLGQQKGYTKFPCFLCEWDSRDRKQHYINKEWPIRKTLDPGVKNIQRKNLVDPKKVLLPPLHIKLGLMKQFVKYLPKEGECFKYLCDQFPGLSEAKMKEGVFIRPDFKKMMKDENFETKMKTNERKAWKSFKLVITSFLGNKKDSKYKSVVEEMIKNFKILGCSMSLNVHFLDSHLVYFSKNIGAVSEEQSKRFHQDINEMERRYQGKWNVSMIADYCWMLQRDNPCKIHKTKSGKRTFEKHCNKLMERMFLDNPDDMYCIEASNRAKHPPKTIRKLGALPHQQAIFTSVEERL
;
A
#
# COMPACT_ATOMS: atom_id res chain seq x y z
N MET A 1 -12.65 -21.22 24.62
CA MET A 1 -12.48 -22.39 23.74
C MET A 1 -11.96 -21.92 22.39
N SER A 2 -10.68 -22.19 22.10
CA SER A 2 -10.00 -21.75 20.88
C SER A 2 -9.89 -22.93 19.94
N CYS A 3 -10.68 -22.96 18.87
CA CYS A 3 -10.72 -24.04 17.90
C CYS A 3 -9.50 -23.95 16.95
N CYS A 4 -8.57 -24.91 17.03
CA CYS A 4 -7.53 -25.11 16.02
C CYS A 4 -8.17 -25.64 14.73
N ARG A 5 -8.10 -24.89 13.63
CA ARG A 5 -8.46 -25.41 12.29
C ARG A 5 -7.23 -26.02 11.63
N ILE A 6 -7.33 -27.30 11.27
CA ILE A 6 -6.40 -28.02 10.40
C ILE A 6 -6.91 -27.85 8.96
N SER A 7 -6.06 -27.36 8.05
CA SER A 7 -6.33 -27.36 6.61
C SER A 7 -5.85 -28.69 6.03
N LYS A 8 -6.77 -29.54 5.54
CA LYS A 8 -6.43 -30.64 4.63
C LYS A 8 -6.21 -30.04 3.24
N GLN A 9 -5.01 -30.19 2.68
CA GLN A 9 -4.81 -30.15 1.23
C GLN A 9 -4.79 -31.59 0.74
N GLU A 10 -5.72 -31.93 -0.15
CA GLU A 10 -5.76 -33.22 -0.83
C GLU A 10 -4.67 -33.28 -1.90
N LEU A 11 -3.68 -34.14 -1.68
CA LEU A 11 -2.89 -34.75 -2.76
C LEU A 11 -2.73 -36.22 -2.38
N ALA A 12 -3.43 -37.09 -3.10
CA ALA A 12 -3.38 -38.53 -2.93
C ALA A 12 -2.34 -39.14 -3.88
N SER A 13 -1.39 -39.88 -3.31
CA SER A 13 -0.66 -40.98 -3.94
C SER A 13 -0.11 -41.87 -2.80
N PRO A 14 -0.19 -43.21 -2.88
CA PRO A 14 0.24 -44.09 -1.80
C PRO A 14 1.77 -44.14 -1.77
N GLY A 15 2.39 -43.27 -0.96
CA GLY A 15 3.84 -43.24 -0.77
C GLY A 15 4.43 -41.97 -0.16
N ASP A 16 3.70 -40.85 -0.16
CA ASP A 16 4.30 -39.55 0.22
C ASP A 16 4.01 -39.12 1.68
N ILE A 17 5.06 -38.66 2.36
CA ILE A 17 5.06 -38.13 3.73
C ILE A 17 4.17 -36.87 3.80
N ILE A 18 3.09 -36.92 4.59
CA ILE A 18 2.24 -35.76 4.87
C ILE A 18 2.95 -34.83 5.87
N MET A 19 3.46 -33.70 5.39
CA MET A 19 3.97 -32.62 6.25
C MET A 19 2.79 -31.78 6.80
N VAL A 20 2.39 -32.03 8.05
CA VAL A 20 1.42 -31.18 8.76
C VAL A 20 2.20 -30.06 9.47
N GLY A 21 2.15 -28.84 8.94
CA GLY A 21 2.73 -27.67 9.59
C GLY A 21 1.81 -27.14 10.70
N ILE A 22 2.18 -27.32 11.96
CA ILE A 22 1.52 -26.69 13.11
C ILE A 22 2.35 -25.48 13.53
N VAL A 23 1.78 -24.27 13.45
CA VAL A 23 2.41 -23.05 13.96
C VAL A 23 2.04 -22.91 15.44
N LEU A 24 3.02 -23.06 16.33
CA LEU A 24 2.86 -22.84 17.77
C LEU A 24 3.44 -21.47 18.17
N PRO A 25 2.85 -20.75 19.14
CA PRO A 25 3.41 -19.52 19.68
C PRO A 25 4.75 -19.78 20.42
N PRO A 26 5.61 -18.76 20.58
CA PRO A 26 6.93 -18.90 21.19
C PRO A 26 6.89 -19.43 22.63
N SER A 27 7.96 -20.13 23.02
CA SER A 27 8.13 -20.88 24.27
C SER A 27 8.14 -20.06 25.57
N SER A 28 8.02 -18.74 25.47
CA SER A 28 7.89 -17.80 26.59
C SER A 28 6.49 -17.79 27.20
N ASP A 29 5.47 -18.16 26.43
CA ASP A 29 4.09 -18.24 26.91
C ASP A 29 3.88 -19.67 27.41
N GLY A 30 3.57 -19.87 28.71
CA GLY A 30 3.45 -21.21 29.34
C GLY A 30 2.55 -22.23 28.61
N PHE A 31 1.70 -21.75 27.71
CA PHE A 31 0.88 -22.53 26.79
C PHE A 31 1.70 -23.37 25.78
N GLY A 32 2.80 -22.83 25.24
CA GLY A 32 3.68 -23.54 24.29
C GLY A 32 4.39 -24.73 24.93
N ARG A 33 4.75 -24.62 26.22
CA ARG A 33 5.29 -25.75 27.00
C ARG A 33 4.23 -26.81 27.26
N SER A 34 3.00 -26.42 27.63
CA SER A 34 1.89 -27.36 27.89
C SER A 34 1.48 -28.15 26.64
N PHE A 35 1.49 -27.52 25.46
CA PHE A 35 1.10 -28.19 24.20
C PHE A 35 2.21 -29.12 23.68
N ARG A 36 3.49 -28.72 23.80
CA ARG A 36 4.66 -29.57 23.52
C ARG A 36 4.66 -30.81 24.44
N PHE A 37 4.41 -30.59 25.73
CA PHE A 37 4.33 -31.65 26.74
C PHE A 37 3.16 -32.63 26.45
N GLN A 38 2.03 -32.14 25.95
CA GLN A 38 0.89 -33.01 25.56
C GLN A 38 1.15 -33.83 24.29
N ILE A 39 1.86 -33.28 23.28
CA ILE A 39 2.20 -34.01 22.05
C ILE A 39 3.22 -35.11 22.34
N GLU A 40 4.25 -34.81 23.13
CA GLU A 40 5.28 -35.79 23.54
C GLU A 40 4.69 -36.88 24.44
N ARG A 41 3.84 -36.51 25.41
CA ARG A 41 3.22 -37.47 26.34
C ARG A 41 2.19 -38.40 25.68
N LYS A 42 1.52 -37.96 24.61
CA LYS A 42 0.52 -38.77 23.87
C LYS A 42 1.09 -39.56 22.67
N LYS A 43 2.41 -39.51 22.40
CA LYS A 43 3.06 -40.18 21.24
C LYS A 43 2.34 -39.92 19.90
N LEU A 44 1.85 -38.70 19.69
CA LEU A 44 1.08 -38.34 18.48
C LEU A 44 1.96 -38.07 17.25
N LEU A 45 3.27 -38.28 17.35
CA LEU A 45 4.23 -38.13 16.25
C LEU A 45 4.92 -39.48 16.02
N ALA A 46 4.98 -39.90 14.76
CA ALA A 46 5.72 -41.09 14.37
C ALA A 46 7.23 -40.90 14.62
N ALA A 47 7.94 -42.00 14.92
CA ALA A 47 9.39 -41.99 15.10
C ALA A 47 10.07 -41.41 13.85
N GLY A 48 10.85 -40.33 14.01
CA GLY A 48 11.51 -39.62 12.91
C GLY A 48 11.04 -38.19 12.66
N PHE A 49 10.01 -37.70 13.37
CA PHE A 49 9.60 -36.29 13.29
C PHE A 49 10.59 -35.34 13.98
N LEU A 50 11.21 -34.45 13.21
CA LEU A 50 12.05 -33.36 13.72
C LEU A 50 11.18 -32.14 14.06
N VAL A 51 11.12 -31.78 15.34
CA VAL A 51 10.54 -30.49 15.77
C VAL A 51 11.61 -29.41 15.62
N SER A 52 11.44 -28.50 14.66
CA SER A 52 12.34 -27.34 14.52
C SER A 52 11.78 -26.13 15.28
N GLU A 53 12.60 -25.53 16.15
CA GLU A 53 12.26 -24.28 16.84
C GLU A 53 12.15 -23.11 15.86
N GLN A 54 11.23 -22.17 16.16
CA GLN A 54 11.08 -20.93 15.41
C GLN A 54 12.42 -20.18 15.43
N ARG A 55 12.98 -19.95 14.24
CA ARG A 55 14.38 -19.54 14.05
C ARG A 55 14.59 -18.14 14.64
N THR A 56 15.40 -18.05 15.68
CA THR A 56 15.89 -16.82 16.34
C THR A 56 16.73 -15.89 15.47
N ARG A 57 16.96 -16.22 14.19
CA ARG A 57 18.01 -15.61 13.35
C ARG A 57 17.75 -14.18 12.85
N GLU A 58 16.56 -13.61 13.06
CA GLU A 58 16.26 -12.22 12.64
C GLU A 58 15.82 -11.31 13.81
N HIS A 59 15.84 -11.84 15.03
CA HIS A 59 15.45 -11.09 16.23
C HIS A 59 16.50 -10.03 16.64
N SER A 60 17.74 -10.11 16.17
CA SER A 60 18.85 -9.27 16.66
C SER A 60 18.94 -7.87 16.03
N ILE A 61 18.23 -7.61 14.93
CA ILE A 61 18.31 -6.33 14.18
C ILE A 61 17.16 -5.37 14.58
N PHE A 62 16.08 -5.92 15.14
CA PHE A 62 14.92 -5.17 15.59
C PHE A 62 14.92 -5.04 17.10
N SER A 63 14.63 -3.83 17.56
CA SER A 63 14.56 -3.46 18.97
C SER A 63 13.17 -2.94 19.29
N GLN A 64 12.80 -2.98 20.57
CA GLN A 64 11.57 -2.38 21.08
C GLN A 64 11.93 -1.26 22.06
N ALA A 65 11.36 -0.07 21.87
CA ALA A 65 11.47 1.07 22.77
C ALA A 65 10.07 1.58 23.11
N GLY A 66 9.61 1.25 24.32
CA GLY A 66 8.22 1.49 24.73
C GLY A 66 7.25 0.85 23.74
N GLU A 67 6.38 1.67 23.16
CA GLU A 67 5.33 1.29 22.22
C GLU A 67 5.78 1.15 20.76
N LEU A 68 7.08 1.31 20.46
CA LEU A 68 7.63 1.24 19.11
C LEU A 68 8.53 0.01 18.95
N VAL A 69 8.24 -0.80 17.94
CA VAL A 69 9.21 -1.75 17.38
C VAL A 69 9.91 -1.08 16.21
N TYR A 70 11.23 -1.10 16.16
CA TYR A 70 12.02 -0.44 15.13
C TYR A 70 13.28 -1.22 14.78
N CYS A 71 13.83 -0.99 13.59
CA CYS A 71 15.11 -1.50 13.17
C CYS A 71 16.22 -0.62 13.75
N SER A 72 17.12 -1.20 14.55
CA SER A 72 18.25 -0.48 15.15
C SER A 72 19.50 -0.45 14.26
N ASP A 73 19.55 -1.27 13.20
CA ASP A 73 20.67 -1.31 12.25
C ASP A 73 20.15 -1.49 10.81
N ILE A 74 19.88 -0.36 10.14
CA ILE A 74 19.38 -0.32 8.77
C ILE A 74 20.37 -0.93 7.76
N PRO A 75 21.68 -0.59 7.79
CA PRO A 75 22.66 -1.23 6.92
C PRO A 75 22.63 -2.76 6.99
N THR A 76 22.62 -3.33 8.19
CA THR A 76 22.58 -4.79 8.39
C THR A 76 21.26 -5.39 7.92
N LEU A 77 20.13 -4.72 8.17
CA LEU A 77 18.83 -5.15 7.66
C LEU A 77 18.83 -5.22 6.12
N ILE A 78 19.31 -4.18 5.44
CA ILE A 78 19.35 -4.16 3.97
C ILE A 78 20.34 -5.18 3.41
N ALA A 79 21.51 -5.34 4.05
CA ALA A 79 22.50 -6.36 3.70
C ALA A 79 21.95 -7.78 3.84
N SER A 80 21.02 -8.03 4.76
CA SER A 80 20.37 -9.34 4.94
C SER A 80 19.59 -9.78 3.69
N PHE A 81 19.08 -8.82 2.91
CA PHE A 81 18.42 -9.05 1.63
C PHE A 81 19.41 -9.26 0.47
N LYS A 82 20.72 -9.24 0.72
CA LYS A 82 21.81 -9.30 -0.27
C LYS A 82 21.94 -8.05 -1.14
N PHE A 83 21.59 -6.89 -0.59
CA PHE A 83 21.81 -5.59 -1.24
C PHE A 83 22.84 -4.77 -0.48
N GLN A 84 23.62 -3.98 -1.21
CA GLN A 84 24.44 -2.96 -0.58
C GLN A 84 23.52 -1.83 -0.12
N TYR A 85 23.66 -1.41 1.13
CA TYR A 85 22.91 -0.28 1.63
C TYR A 85 23.54 1.04 1.17
N LYS A 86 22.74 1.85 0.47
CA LYS A 86 23.07 3.22 0.07
C LYS A 86 21.87 4.12 0.41
N PRO A 87 21.99 5.05 1.37
CA PRO A 87 20.84 5.83 1.84
C PRO A 87 20.08 6.58 0.74
N ASP A 88 20.78 7.11 -0.27
CA ASP A 88 20.22 7.90 -1.38
C ASP A 88 19.38 7.07 -2.37
N GLU A 89 19.48 5.74 -2.35
CA GLU A 89 18.63 4.83 -3.11
C GLU A 89 17.27 4.57 -2.42
N TRP A 90 17.07 5.05 -1.19
CA TRP A 90 15.86 4.82 -0.40
C TRP A 90 15.17 6.13 0.01
N ARG A 91 13.87 6.04 0.22
CA ARG A 91 13.06 7.09 0.84
C ARG A 91 12.29 6.53 2.03
N LEU A 92 12.17 7.34 3.07
CA LEU A 92 11.42 7.00 4.27
C LEU A 92 9.94 7.26 4.02
N PHE A 93 9.12 6.24 4.21
CA PHE A 93 7.67 6.34 4.16
C PHE A 93 7.11 6.22 5.57
N ILE A 94 6.34 7.22 5.99
CA ILE A 94 5.63 7.22 7.26
C ILE A 94 4.14 7.41 6.98
N ASP A 95 3.33 6.50 7.50
CA ASP A 95 1.88 6.53 7.33
C ASP A 95 1.17 5.88 8.50
N SER A 96 0.01 6.42 8.87
CA SER A 96 -0.89 5.73 9.80
C SER A 96 -2.06 5.06 9.08
N SER A 97 -2.29 3.83 9.50
CA SER A 97 -3.55 3.14 9.27
C SER A 97 -4.52 3.46 10.41
N LYS A 98 -5.75 2.92 10.33
CA LYS A 98 -6.71 2.98 11.44
C LYS A 98 -6.20 2.33 12.73
N ARG A 99 -5.25 1.41 12.64
CA ARG A 99 -4.81 0.54 13.75
C ARG A 99 -3.35 0.71 14.12
N SER A 100 -2.54 1.31 13.25
CA SER A 100 -1.09 1.31 13.41
C SER A 100 -0.42 2.48 12.74
N LEU A 101 0.67 2.95 13.34
CA LEU A 101 1.66 3.82 12.74
C LEU A 101 2.77 2.96 12.15
N ASN A 102 3.01 3.10 10.85
CA ASN A 102 3.97 2.28 10.12
C ASN A 102 5.05 3.15 9.51
N VAL A 103 6.28 2.68 9.61
CA VAL A 103 7.45 3.30 9.01
C VAL A 103 8.21 2.28 8.19
N ALA A 104 8.50 2.64 6.95
CA ALA A 104 9.13 1.73 6.01
C ALA A 104 10.07 2.46 5.05
N LEU A 105 11.02 1.73 4.49
CA LEU A 105 11.88 2.20 3.42
C LEU A 105 11.33 1.75 2.07
N LEU A 106 11.20 2.70 1.15
CA LEU A 106 10.82 2.47 -0.24
C LEU A 106 12.03 2.69 -1.14
N HIS A 107 12.33 1.75 -2.03
CA HIS A 107 13.41 1.92 -2.99
C HIS A 107 13.02 2.92 -4.08
N ASN A 108 13.93 3.84 -4.40
CA ASN A 108 13.74 4.81 -5.47
C ASN A 108 13.66 4.09 -6.82
N GLY A 109 12.65 4.41 -7.64
CA GLY A 109 12.38 3.63 -8.86
C GLY A 109 11.44 2.46 -8.65
N ASN A 110 11.02 2.20 -7.41
CA ASN A 110 10.02 1.18 -7.09
C ASN A 110 10.44 -0.24 -7.50
N GLU A 111 11.75 -0.50 -7.60
CA GLU A 111 12.29 -1.78 -8.07
C GLU A 111 12.14 -2.91 -7.04
N TYR A 112 12.17 -2.55 -5.75
CA TYR A 112 12.13 -3.50 -4.64
C TYR A 112 10.87 -3.36 -3.79
N ALA A 113 10.62 -4.41 -3.01
CA ALA A 113 9.55 -4.42 -2.02
C ALA A 113 9.82 -3.42 -0.89
N CYS A 114 8.74 -2.94 -0.28
CA CYS A 114 8.77 -2.08 0.89
C CYS A 114 9.36 -2.81 2.10
N VAL A 115 10.37 -2.22 2.75
CA VAL A 115 11.05 -2.81 3.91
C VAL A 115 10.53 -2.13 5.18
N PRO A 116 9.78 -2.81 6.07
CA PRO A 116 9.36 -2.22 7.34
C PRO A 116 10.57 -1.97 8.24
N VAL A 117 10.64 -0.75 8.79
CA VAL A 117 11.71 -0.35 9.72
C VAL A 117 11.17 0.20 11.03
N GLY A 118 9.87 0.47 11.12
CA GLY A 118 9.20 0.85 12.36
C GLY A 118 7.72 0.49 12.33
N HIS A 119 7.18 0.07 13.47
CA HIS A 119 5.77 -0.29 13.61
C HIS A 119 5.29 -0.08 15.05
N SER A 120 4.08 0.45 15.19
CA SER A 120 3.38 0.55 16.47
C SER A 120 1.87 0.51 16.25
N VAL A 121 1.13 -0.13 17.14
CA VAL A 121 -0.35 -0.06 17.18
C VAL A 121 -0.87 0.96 18.20
N HIS A 122 0.01 1.54 19.00
CA HIS A 122 -0.35 2.44 20.10
C HIS A 122 0.07 3.89 19.84
N LEU A 123 1.18 4.10 19.12
CA LEU A 123 1.62 5.44 18.75
C LEU A 123 0.64 6.06 17.74
N LYS A 124 0.31 7.32 17.99
CA LYS A 124 -0.53 8.14 17.13
C LYS A 124 0.33 9.09 16.30
N GLU A 125 -0.24 9.61 15.22
CA GLU A 125 0.36 10.69 14.44
C GLU A 125 0.39 12.01 15.24
N CYS A 126 1.47 12.22 15.97
CA CYS A 126 1.81 13.48 16.59
C CYS A 126 3.30 13.79 16.44
N TYR A 127 3.64 15.06 16.61
CA TYR A 127 4.99 15.57 16.39
C TYR A 127 6.00 14.83 17.26
N GLU A 128 5.67 14.62 18.53
CA GLU A 128 6.52 13.96 19.52
C GLU A 128 6.82 12.52 19.12
N ASN A 129 5.82 11.79 18.62
CA ASN A 129 6.00 10.41 18.19
C ASN A 129 6.81 10.34 16.89
N LEU A 130 6.62 11.28 15.96
CA LEU A 130 7.41 11.33 14.73
C LEU A 130 8.88 11.66 15.03
N ASP A 131 9.13 12.62 15.91
CA ASP A 131 10.48 12.94 16.41
C ASP A 131 11.11 11.72 17.10
N PHE A 132 10.38 11.07 18.00
CA PHE A 132 10.81 9.82 18.64
C PHE A 132 11.20 8.74 17.63
N ILE A 133 10.39 8.53 16.59
CA ILE A 133 10.69 7.54 15.55
C ILE A 133 11.95 7.92 14.75
N LEU A 134 12.08 9.17 14.33
CA LEU A 134 13.25 9.63 13.57
C LEU A 134 14.55 9.50 14.37
N ASN A 135 14.50 9.78 15.68
CA ASN A 135 15.62 9.59 16.59
C ASN A 135 15.97 8.10 16.75
N LYS A 136 14.98 7.21 16.87
CA LYS A 136 15.21 5.76 16.98
C LYS A 136 15.75 5.13 15.70
N LEU A 137 15.47 5.71 14.55
CA LEU A 137 15.99 5.28 13.26
C LEU A 137 17.31 5.97 12.87
N SER A 138 17.90 6.77 13.76
CA SER A 138 19.09 7.59 13.48
C SER A 138 18.99 8.34 12.15
N TYR A 139 17.85 9.01 11.90
CA TYR A 139 17.56 9.65 10.61
C TYR A 139 18.67 10.59 10.12
N SER A 140 19.36 11.26 11.05
CA SER A 140 20.51 12.15 10.77
C SER A 140 21.63 11.49 9.99
N ASP A 141 21.81 10.17 10.15
CA ASP A 141 22.92 9.42 9.54
C ASP A 141 22.60 9.05 8.09
N HIS A 142 21.32 9.07 7.73
CA HIS A 142 20.82 8.59 6.45
C HIS A 142 20.27 9.72 5.57
N ILE A 143 19.62 10.71 6.19
CA ILE A 143 19.05 11.90 5.54
C ILE A 143 18.19 11.51 4.33
N TRP A 144 17.37 10.47 4.50
CA TRP A 144 16.46 9.99 3.47
C TRP A 144 15.52 11.10 3.04
N VAL A 145 15.15 11.08 1.77
CA VAL A 145 13.96 11.79 1.35
C VAL A 145 12.75 11.17 2.04
N VAL A 146 11.81 11.97 2.53
CA VAL A 146 10.63 11.53 3.28
C VAL A 146 9.37 11.71 2.43
N CYS A 147 8.50 10.70 2.48
CA CYS A 147 7.18 10.72 1.86
C CYS A 147 6.14 10.16 2.84
N GLY A 148 4.89 10.55 2.64
CA GLY A 148 3.77 10.23 3.51
C GLY A 148 2.58 11.07 3.10
N ASP A 149 1.46 10.92 3.80
CA ASP A 149 0.34 11.83 3.57
C ASP A 149 0.72 13.29 3.90
N LEU A 150 -0.06 14.25 3.39
CA LEU A 150 0.21 15.68 3.64
C LEU A 150 0.14 16.04 5.13
N LYS A 151 -0.57 15.24 5.94
CA LYS A 151 -0.76 15.49 7.36
C LYS A 151 0.52 15.14 8.13
N VAL A 152 1.12 13.97 7.88
CA VAL A 152 2.43 13.55 8.38
C VAL A 152 3.49 14.54 7.93
N ILE A 153 3.51 14.91 6.64
CA ILE A 153 4.44 15.92 6.12
C ILE A 153 4.30 17.25 6.89
N SER A 154 3.08 17.73 7.10
CA SER A 154 2.86 18.98 7.82
C SER A 154 3.38 18.92 9.27
N MET A 155 3.24 17.77 9.94
CA MET A 155 3.77 17.58 11.29
C MET A 155 5.30 17.53 11.29
N LEU A 156 5.91 16.82 10.34
CA LEU A 156 7.37 16.77 10.19
C LEU A 156 7.97 18.16 9.93
N LEU A 157 7.24 19.02 9.23
CA LEU A 157 7.62 20.41 8.97
C LEU A 157 7.20 21.39 10.08
N GLY A 158 6.68 20.88 11.20
CA GLY A 158 6.31 21.70 12.36
C GLY A 158 5.11 22.61 12.14
N GLN A 159 4.31 22.38 11.10
CA GLN A 159 3.12 23.17 10.80
C GLN A 159 1.99 22.85 11.79
N GLN A 160 1.15 23.86 12.03
CA GLN A 160 -0.08 23.72 12.79
C GLN A 160 -1.04 22.72 12.12
N LYS A 161 -1.62 21.82 12.92
CA LYS A 161 -2.64 20.87 12.45
C LYS A 161 -3.99 21.56 12.16
N GLY A 162 -4.79 20.94 11.29
CA GLY A 162 -6.15 21.35 10.99
C GLY A 162 -6.27 22.31 9.81
N TYR A 163 -7.40 23.01 9.70
CA TYR A 163 -7.68 23.95 8.62
C TYR A 163 -7.06 25.32 8.91
N THR A 164 -5.78 25.45 8.57
CA THR A 164 -4.98 26.65 8.85
C THR A 164 -5.06 27.69 7.74
N LYS A 165 -4.71 28.94 8.08
CA LYS A 165 -4.70 30.06 7.12
C LYS A 165 -3.60 29.89 6.07
N PHE A 166 -2.41 29.46 6.48
CA PHE A 166 -1.24 29.28 5.60
C PHE A 166 -0.77 27.81 5.58
N PRO A 167 -1.53 26.90 4.95
CA PRO A 167 -1.25 25.46 4.99
C PRO A 167 -0.10 25.04 4.06
N CYS A 168 0.26 25.84 3.07
CA CYS A 168 1.39 25.53 2.18
C CYS A 168 2.72 25.73 2.92
N PHE A 169 3.60 24.73 2.87
CA PHE A 169 4.95 24.81 3.44
C PHE A 169 5.98 25.42 2.49
N LEU A 170 5.62 25.62 1.21
CA LEU A 170 6.51 26.20 0.19
C LEU A 170 6.32 27.72 0.03
N CYS A 171 5.10 28.20 0.23
CA CYS A 171 4.77 29.62 0.13
C CYS A 171 3.72 30.04 1.15
N GLU A 172 3.43 31.33 1.18
CA GLU A 172 2.49 31.97 2.09
C GLU A 172 1.08 32.06 1.50
N TRP A 173 0.66 30.99 0.80
CA TRP A 173 -0.68 30.89 0.23
C TRP A 173 -1.76 30.97 1.31
N ASP A 174 -2.62 32.00 1.23
CA ASP A 174 -3.72 32.22 2.15
C ASP A 174 -4.94 31.38 1.73
N SER A 175 -5.17 30.26 2.42
CA SER A 175 -6.28 29.35 2.14
C SER A 175 -7.66 29.97 2.37
N ARG A 176 -7.74 31.09 3.08
CA ARG A 176 -8.99 31.80 3.39
C ARG A 176 -9.35 32.83 2.34
N ASP A 177 -8.39 33.30 1.55
CA ASP A 177 -8.62 34.31 0.49
C ASP A 177 -9.10 33.69 -0.84
N ARG A 178 -10.32 33.14 -0.80
CA ARG A 178 -10.93 32.45 -1.94
C ARG A 178 -11.07 33.31 -3.20
N LYS A 179 -11.12 34.64 -3.05
CA LYS A 179 -11.26 35.57 -4.18
C LYS A 179 -9.97 35.62 -5.00
N GLN A 180 -8.82 35.60 -4.33
CA GLN A 180 -7.51 35.71 -5.00
C GLN A 180 -6.98 34.38 -5.54
N HIS A 181 -7.51 33.23 -5.11
CA HIS A 181 -6.96 31.92 -5.46
C HIS A 181 -6.76 31.65 -6.95
N TYR A 182 -7.64 32.13 -7.82
CA TYR A 182 -7.55 31.95 -9.28
C TYR A 182 -7.07 33.20 -10.03
N ILE A 183 -6.67 34.24 -9.30
CA ILE A 183 -6.23 35.53 -9.83
C ILE A 183 -4.74 35.69 -9.55
N ASN A 184 -4.35 35.54 -8.28
CA ASN A 184 -2.97 35.64 -7.88
C ASN A 184 -2.19 34.36 -8.22
N LYS A 185 -1.13 34.52 -9.02
CA LYS A 185 -0.23 33.44 -9.41
C LYS A 185 1.06 33.39 -8.61
N GLU A 186 1.37 34.46 -7.89
CA GLU A 186 2.62 34.59 -7.15
C GLU A 186 2.34 34.77 -5.66
N TRP A 187 2.81 33.81 -4.87
CA TRP A 187 2.70 33.84 -3.42
C TRP A 187 4.10 33.97 -2.82
N PRO A 188 4.29 34.78 -1.76
CA PRO A 188 5.60 34.92 -1.14
C PRO A 188 6.17 33.56 -0.74
N ILE A 189 7.41 33.28 -1.15
CA ILE A 189 8.06 31.99 -0.91
C ILE A 189 8.54 31.94 0.55
N ARG A 190 8.35 30.79 1.20
CA ARG A 190 8.92 30.55 2.53
C ARG A 190 10.39 30.20 2.40
N LYS A 191 11.27 31.11 2.85
CA LYS A 191 12.72 30.85 2.93
C LYS A 191 13.07 29.94 4.10
N THR A 192 12.37 30.13 5.22
CA THR A 192 12.51 29.40 6.49
C THR A 192 11.13 29.03 7.04
N LEU A 193 11.10 28.03 7.91
CA LEU A 193 9.90 27.62 8.66
C LEU A 193 10.09 27.97 10.13
N ASP A 194 10.04 29.28 10.44
CA ASP A 194 10.29 29.77 11.79
C ASP A 194 9.05 29.59 12.70
N PRO A 195 9.19 28.95 13.87
CA PRO A 195 8.09 28.78 14.82
C PRO A 195 7.44 30.11 15.21
N GLY A 196 6.11 30.12 15.29
CA GLY A 196 5.30 31.32 15.59
C GLY A 196 4.89 32.12 14.35
N VAL A 197 5.51 31.86 13.18
CA VAL A 197 5.23 32.61 11.95
C VAL A 197 4.26 31.82 11.05
N LYS A 198 3.17 32.45 10.62
CA LYS A 198 2.27 31.97 9.55
C LYS A 198 1.96 30.46 9.65
N ASN A 199 1.38 30.05 10.79
CA ASN A 199 0.97 28.68 11.10
C ASN A 199 2.11 27.65 11.23
N ILE A 200 3.36 28.07 11.39
CA ILE A 200 4.43 27.18 11.88
C ILE A 200 4.40 27.22 13.42
N GLN A 201 4.27 26.05 14.06
CA GLN A 201 4.19 25.93 15.53
C GLN A 201 5.49 25.42 16.13
N ARG A 202 6.24 24.59 15.40
CA ARG A 202 7.42 23.90 15.90
C ARG A 202 8.52 23.93 14.86
N LYS A 203 9.74 23.64 15.29
CA LYS A 203 10.85 23.44 14.36
C LYS A 203 10.56 22.24 13.48
N ASN A 204 10.95 22.31 12.21
CA ASN A 204 10.88 21.17 11.31
C ASN A 204 11.86 20.07 11.80
N LEU A 205 11.38 18.83 11.84
CA LEU A 205 12.16 17.63 12.20
C LEU A 205 13.04 17.13 11.04
N VAL A 206 12.66 17.49 9.82
CA VAL A 206 13.37 17.14 8.58
C VAL A 206 13.58 18.40 7.76
N ASP A 207 14.65 18.43 6.95
CA ASP A 207 14.86 19.52 6.00
C ASP A 207 13.66 19.59 5.03
N PRO A 208 13.02 20.76 4.82
CA PRO A 208 11.95 20.92 3.85
C PRO A 208 12.31 20.43 2.45
N LYS A 209 13.59 20.52 2.04
CA LYS A 209 14.09 20.01 0.75
C LYS A 209 14.13 18.49 0.66
N LYS A 210 14.04 17.80 1.80
CA LYS A 210 14.04 16.34 1.91
C LYS A 210 12.62 15.76 2.00
N VAL A 211 11.59 16.51 1.59
CA VAL A 211 10.20 16.03 1.59
C VAL A 211 9.63 15.94 0.17
N LEU A 212 8.92 14.86 -0.13
CA LEU A 212 8.18 14.70 -1.39
C LEU A 212 6.73 15.13 -1.25
N LEU A 213 6.21 15.79 -2.29
CA LEU A 213 4.76 15.95 -2.44
C LEU A 213 4.13 14.59 -2.79
N PRO A 214 3.07 14.17 -2.09
CA PRO A 214 2.50 12.84 -2.26
C PRO A 214 1.61 12.75 -3.50
N PRO A 215 2.06 12.17 -4.62
CA PRO A 215 1.32 12.24 -5.88
C PRO A 215 -0.05 11.57 -5.76
N LEU A 216 -0.13 10.45 -5.04
CA LEU A 216 -1.39 9.74 -4.83
C LEU A 216 -2.42 10.61 -4.10
N HIS A 217 -2.01 11.23 -3.00
CA HIS A 217 -2.89 12.08 -2.19
C HIS A 217 -3.35 13.31 -2.97
N ILE A 218 -2.50 13.82 -3.86
CA ILE A 218 -2.87 14.89 -4.80
C ILE A 218 -3.90 14.37 -5.81
N LYS A 219 -3.71 13.20 -6.45
CA LYS A 219 -4.70 12.60 -7.36
C LYS A 219 -6.07 12.45 -6.69
N LEU A 220 -6.10 11.92 -5.47
CA LEU A 220 -7.32 11.76 -4.68
C LEU A 220 -7.94 13.11 -4.28
N GLY A 221 -7.11 14.10 -3.96
CA GLY A 221 -7.53 15.47 -3.65
C GLY A 221 -8.18 16.19 -4.84
N LEU A 222 -7.64 16.01 -6.04
CA LEU A 222 -8.22 16.54 -7.28
C LEU A 222 -9.55 15.86 -7.61
N MET A 223 -9.60 14.54 -7.45
CA MET A 223 -10.84 13.77 -7.62
C MET A 223 -11.93 14.27 -6.68
N LYS A 224 -11.57 14.45 -5.41
CA LYS A 224 -12.45 15.02 -4.40
C LYS A 224 -13.00 16.38 -4.83
N GLN A 225 -12.15 17.28 -5.32
CA GLN A 225 -12.60 18.59 -5.82
C GLN A 225 -13.54 18.45 -7.00
N PHE A 226 -13.21 17.63 -8.00
CA PHE A 226 -14.06 17.41 -9.15
C PHE A 226 -15.47 16.95 -8.75
N VAL A 227 -15.58 15.87 -7.97
CA VAL A 227 -16.89 15.32 -7.58
C VAL A 227 -17.65 16.23 -6.63
N LYS A 228 -16.94 16.91 -5.71
CA LYS A 228 -17.56 17.86 -4.77
C LYS A 228 -18.30 18.98 -5.51
N TYR A 229 -17.78 19.43 -6.65
CA TYR A 229 -18.36 20.53 -7.42
C TYR A 229 -19.24 20.10 -8.60
N LEU A 230 -19.44 18.79 -8.81
CA LEU A 230 -20.47 18.31 -9.72
C LEU A 230 -21.87 18.72 -9.22
N PRO A 231 -22.78 19.15 -10.13
CA PRO A 231 -24.18 19.40 -9.81
C PRO A 231 -24.82 18.14 -9.22
N LYS A 232 -25.36 18.24 -7.99
CA LYS A 232 -25.90 17.07 -7.27
C LYS A 232 -27.14 16.46 -7.93
N GLU A 233 -27.91 17.29 -8.63
CA GLU A 233 -29.05 16.83 -9.42
C GLU A 233 -28.69 16.43 -10.86
N GLY A 234 -27.44 16.61 -11.25
CA GLY A 234 -26.95 16.29 -12.60
C GLY A 234 -26.85 14.80 -12.86
N GLU A 235 -27.03 14.40 -14.12
CA GLU A 235 -26.94 13.00 -14.56
C GLU A 235 -25.58 12.37 -14.20
N CYS A 236 -24.48 13.11 -14.37
CA CYS A 236 -23.13 12.69 -14.00
C CYS A 236 -23.03 12.28 -12.51
N PHE A 237 -23.56 13.08 -11.60
CA PHE A 237 -23.50 12.77 -10.16
C PHE A 237 -24.41 11.60 -9.80
N LYS A 238 -25.62 11.53 -10.39
CA LYS A 238 -26.54 10.40 -10.19
C LYS A 238 -25.91 9.08 -10.66
N TYR A 239 -25.29 9.09 -11.83
CA TYR A 239 -24.54 7.94 -12.34
C TYR A 239 -23.41 7.50 -11.40
N LEU A 240 -22.69 8.44 -10.78
CA LEU A 240 -21.67 8.10 -9.78
C LEU A 240 -22.26 7.41 -8.55
N CYS A 241 -23.40 7.87 -8.05
CA CYS A 241 -24.09 7.21 -6.95
C CYS A 241 -24.42 5.75 -7.31
N ASP A 242 -24.93 5.51 -8.52
CA ASP A 242 -25.29 4.17 -8.99
C ASP A 242 -24.07 3.24 -9.17
N GLN A 243 -22.93 3.79 -9.58
CA GLN A 243 -21.70 3.01 -9.74
C GLN A 243 -21.05 2.59 -8.40
N PHE A 244 -21.40 3.26 -7.31
CA PHE A 244 -20.82 3.03 -5.99
C PHE A 244 -21.90 2.94 -4.90
N PRO A 245 -22.80 1.94 -4.97
CA PRO A 245 -23.90 1.80 -4.00
C PRO A 245 -23.42 1.55 -2.56
N GLY A 246 -22.17 1.11 -2.39
CA GLY A 246 -21.54 0.94 -1.07
C GLY A 246 -21.01 2.25 -0.45
N LEU A 247 -21.02 3.37 -1.17
CA LEU A 247 -20.64 4.67 -0.64
C LEU A 247 -21.88 5.43 -0.17
N SER A 248 -21.86 5.87 1.09
CA SER A 248 -22.89 6.77 1.62
C SER A 248 -22.97 8.06 0.81
N GLU A 249 -24.17 8.63 0.70
CA GLU A 249 -24.40 9.91 0.02
C GLU A 249 -23.49 11.04 0.54
N ALA A 250 -23.24 11.11 1.85
CA ALA A 250 -22.33 12.11 2.43
C ALA A 250 -20.89 11.99 1.89
N LYS A 251 -20.36 10.76 1.82
CA LYS A 251 -19.04 10.50 1.21
C LYS A 251 -19.02 10.87 -0.28
N MET A 252 -20.11 10.58 -0.99
CA MET A 252 -20.23 10.91 -2.41
C MET A 252 -20.25 12.43 -2.64
N LYS A 253 -21.08 13.16 -1.88
CA LYS A 253 -21.15 14.63 -1.94
C LYS A 253 -19.81 15.29 -1.62
N GLU A 254 -19.07 14.75 -0.66
CA GLU A 254 -17.73 15.22 -0.31
C GLU A 254 -16.61 14.66 -1.18
N GLY A 255 -16.91 13.84 -2.20
CA GLY A 255 -15.92 13.26 -3.11
C GLY A 255 -14.88 12.39 -2.41
N VAL A 256 -15.28 11.65 -1.36
CA VAL A 256 -14.39 10.79 -0.59
C VAL A 256 -14.29 9.43 -1.26
N PHE A 257 -13.26 9.27 -2.09
CA PHE A 257 -12.94 8.03 -2.79
C PHE A 257 -11.68 7.38 -2.25
N ILE A 258 -11.64 6.06 -2.24
CA ILE A 258 -10.41 5.31 -2.04
C ILE A 258 -9.77 4.94 -3.38
N ARG A 259 -8.50 4.51 -3.35
CA ARG A 259 -7.74 4.18 -4.56
C ARG A 259 -8.46 3.18 -5.50
N PRO A 260 -9.11 2.10 -5.01
CA PRO A 260 -9.92 1.22 -5.86
C PRO A 260 -11.03 1.94 -6.63
N ASP A 261 -11.80 2.81 -5.95
CA ASP A 261 -12.91 3.55 -6.57
C ASP A 261 -12.39 4.50 -7.66
N PHE A 262 -11.32 5.23 -7.35
CA PHE A 262 -10.63 6.09 -8.30
C PHE A 262 -10.21 5.30 -9.55
N LYS A 263 -9.60 4.12 -9.38
CA LYS A 263 -9.18 3.27 -10.51
C LYS A 263 -10.36 2.75 -11.32
N LYS A 264 -11.47 2.37 -10.67
CA LYS A 264 -12.69 1.93 -11.34
C LYS A 264 -13.21 3.04 -12.25
N MET A 265 -13.33 4.25 -11.69
CA MET A 265 -13.90 5.38 -12.42
C MET A 265 -13.00 5.92 -13.54
N MET A 266 -11.68 5.91 -13.37
CA MET A 266 -10.75 6.29 -14.44
C MET A 266 -10.83 5.37 -15.68
N LYS A 267 -11.34 4.14 -15.52
CA LYS A 267 -11.53 3.15 -16.59
C LYS A 267 -12.95 3.12 -17.14
N ASP A 268 -13.86 3.87 -16.53
CA ASP A 268 -15.26 3.86 -16.93
C ASP A 268 -15.46 4.75 -18.17
N GLU A 269 -15.63 4.12 -19.32
CA GLU A 269 -15.84 4.79 -20.60
C GLU A 269 -17.23 5.44 -20.68
N ASN A 270 -18.22 4.86 -20.00
CA ASN A 270 -19.58 5.37 -19.97
C ASN A 270 -19.68 6.65 -19.13
N PHE A 271 -18.80 6.81 -18.14
CA PHE A 271 -18.84 7.97 -17.25
C PHE A 271 -18.78 9.31 -17.98
N GLU A 272 -17.97 9.42 -19.03
CA GLU A 272 -17.89 10.66 -19.83
C GLU A 272 -19.18 10.99 -20.56
N THR A 273 -19.95 9.97 -20.96
CA THR A 273 -21.19 10.16 -21.72
C THR A 273 -22.26 10.88 -20.89
N LYS A 274 -22.17 10.76 -19.56
CA LYS A 274 -23.09 11.34 -18.57
C LYS A 274 -22.78 12.78 -18.22
N MET A 275 -21.70 13.35 -18.77
CA MET A 275 -21.22 14.68 -18.45
C MET A 275 -21.72 15.73 -19.43
N LYS A 276 -22.13 16.88 -18.88
CA LYS A 276 -22.33 18.13 -19.64
C LYS A 276 -21.01 18.70 -20.12
N THR A 277 -21.07 19.70 -20.99
CA THR A 277 -19.88 20.29 -21.65
C THR A 277 -18.77 20.71 -20.68
N ASN A 278 -19.09 21.47 -19.62
CA ASN A 278 -18.08 21.96 -18.67
C ASN A 278 -17.53 20.84 -17.77
N GLU A 279 -18.41 19.94 -17.31
CA GLU A 279 -18.03 18.74 -16.55
C GLU A 279 -17.07 17.86 -17.36
N ARG A 280 -17.38 17.64 -18.64
CA ARG A 280 -16.57 16.84 -19.57
C ARG A 280 -15.21 17.47 -19.84
N LYS A 281 -15.14 18.79 -20.05
CA LYS A 281 -13.87 19.51 -20.22
C LYS A 281 -12.98 19.39 -18.97
N ALA A 282 -13.57 19.61 -17.79
CA ALA A 282 -12.87 19.44 -16.51
C ALA A 282 -12.39 18.00 -16.30
N TRP A 283 -13.23 17.01 -16.59
CA TRP A 283 -12.88 15.60 -16.48
C TRP A 283 -11.77 15.18 -17.44
N LYS A 284 -11.86 15.55 -18.73
CA LYS A 284 -10.85 15.20 -19.73
C LYS A 284 -9.48 15.80 -19.41
N SER A 285 -9.44 17.09 -19.07
CA SER A 285 -8.20 17.76 -18.65
C SER A 285 -7.64 17.17 -17.35
N PHE A 286 -8.52 16.82 -16.40
CA PHE A 286 -8.11 16.10 -15.20
C PHE A 286 -7.50 14.73 -15.51
N LYS A 287 -8.16 13.89 -16.32
CA LYS A 287 -7.61 12.59 -16.74
C LYS A 287 -6.25 12.74 -17.39
N LEU A 288 -6.10 13.77 -18.24
CA LEU A 288 -4.84 14.07 -18.90
C LEU A 288 -3.74 14.45 -17.91
N VAL A 289 -4.03 15.26 -16.88
CA VAL A 289 -3.07 15.54 -15.79
C VAL A 289 -2.67 14.25 -15.06
N ILE A 290 -3.61 13.34 -14.79
CA ILE A 290 -3.32 12.07 -14.12
C ILE A 290 -2.37 11.20 -14.96
N THR A 291 -2.56 11.13 -16.28
CA THR A 291 -1.77 10.25 -17.16
C THR A 291 -0.45 10.88 -17.59
N SER A 292 -0.45 12.18 -17.89
CA SER A 292 0.67 12.88 -18.54
C SER A 292 1.57 13.64 -17.56
N PHE A 293 1.10 13.89 -16.33
CA PHE A 293 1.93 14.52 -15.30
C PHE A 293 2.09 13.63 -14.08
N LEU A 294 1.00 13.28 -13.40
CA LEU A 294 1.05 12.49 -12.16
C LEU A 294 1.20 10.97 -12.41
N GLY A 295 1.42 10.57 -13.65
CA GLY A 295 1.63 9.19 -14.08
C GLY A 295 3.08 8.74 -13.95
N ASN A 296 3.42 7.64 -14.63
CA ASN A 296 4.78 7.11 -14.66
C ASN A 296 5.72 7.91 -15.58
N LYS A 297 5.16 8.57 -16.59
CA LYS A 297 5.90 9.41 -17.53
C LYS A 297 5.45 10.86 -17.32
N LYS A 298 6.42 11.76 -17.23
CA LYS A 298 6.20 13.21 -17.19
C LYS A 298 6.32 13.74 -18.61
N ASP A 299 5.19 14.12 -19.19
CA ASP A 299 5.10 14.71 -20.53
C ASP A 299 5.89 16.02 -20.57
N SER A 300 6.50 16.38 -21.71
CA SER A 300 7.24 17.63 -21.86
C SER A 300 6.33 18.87 -21.77
N LYS A 301 5.05 18.72 -22.15
CA LYS A 301 4.01 19.75 -22.15
C LYS A 301 3.15 19.72 -20.89
N TYR A 302 3.60 19.06 -19.82
CA TYR A 302 2.82 18.93 -18.58
C TYR A 302 2.33 20.27 -17.99
N LYS A 303 3.10 21.36 -18.17
CA LYS A 303 2.71 22.70 -17.69
C LYS A 303 1.39 23.17 -18.32
N SER A 304 1.29 23.13 -19.65
CA SER A 304 0.06 23.55 -20.35
C SER A 304 -1.12 22.63 -20.03
N VAL A 305 -0.86 21.33 -19.88
CA VAL A 305 -1.88 20.33 -19.47
C VAL A 305 -2.44 20.67 -18.08
N VAL A 306 -1.58 21.03 -17.13
CA VAL A 306 -2.02 21.44 -15.79
C VAL A 306 -2.75 22.77 -15.84
N GLU A 307 -2.22 23.79 -16.53
CA GLU A 307 -2.86 25.10 -16.67
C GLU A 307 -4.29 24.99 -17.25
N GLU A 308 -4.47 24.15 -18.27
CA GLU A 308 -5.78 23.88 -18.85
C GLU A 308 -6.73 23.23 -17.84
N MET A 309 -6.25 22.25 -17.06
CA MET A 309 -7.05 21.64 -15.99
C MET A 309 -7.46 22.67 -14.93
N ILE A 310 -6.54 23.53 -14.48
CA ILE A 310 -6.83 24.58 -13.49
C ILE A 310 -7.90 25.54 -14.02
N LYS A 311 -7.82 25.93 -15.30
CA LYS A 311 -8.83 26.77 -15.96
C LYS A 311 -10.19 26.07 -16.01
N ASN A 312 -10.25 24.81 -16.40
CA ASN A 312 -11.51 24.07 -16.47
C ASN A 312 -12.11 23.83 -15.07
N PHE A 313 -11.28 23.62 -14.04
CA PHE A 313 -11.72 23.52 -12.65
C PHE A 313 -12.31 24.85 -12.16
N LYS A 314 -11.70 25.99 -12.52
CA LYS A 314 -12.25 27.32 -12.24
C LYS A 314 -13.62 27.49 -12.90
N ILE A 315 -13.78 27.11 -14.17
CA ILE A 315 -15.05 27.19 -14.91
C ILE A 315 -16.12 26.29 -14.30
N LEU A 316 -15.75 25.10 -13.80
CA LEU A 316 -16.65 24.20 -13.09
C LEU A 316 -17.07 24.76 -11.71
N GLY A 317 -16.37 25.79 -11.21
CA GLY A 317 -16.63 26.41 -9.91
C GLY A 317 -15.89 25.74 -8.75
N CYS A 318 -14.90 24.88 -9.03
CA CYS A 318 -14.09 24.24 -8.00
C CYS A 318 -13.41 25.27 -7.09
N SER A 319 -13.28 24.96 -5.80
CA SER A 319 -12.40 25.71 -4.92
C SER A 319 -10.94 25.32 -5.13
N MET A 320 -10.03 26.28 -4.92
CA MET A 320 -8.60 25.99 -4.87
C MET A 320 -8.26 25.30 -3.54
N SER A 321 -8.28 23.97 -3.53
CA SER A 321 -7.75 23.20 -2.40
C SER A 321 -6.22 23.24 -2.38
N LEU A 322 -5.61 22.86 -1.25
CA LEU A 322 -4.15 22.75 -1.13
C LEU A 322 -3.52 21.86 -2.23
N ASN A 323 -4.20 20.76 -2.61
CA ASN A 323 -3.74 19.87 -3.68
C ASN A 323 -3.78 20.55 -5.06
N VAL A 324 -4.81 21.35 -5.33
CA VAL A 324 -4.93 22.12 -6.58
C VAL A 324 -3.90 23.25 -6.58
N HIS A 325 -3.67 23.91 -5.44
CA HIS A 325 -2.64 24.94 -5.28
C HIS A 325 -1.22 24.41 -5.55
N PHE A 326 -0.87 23.21 -5.07
CA PHE A 326 0.44 22.60 -5.41
C PHE A 326 0.62 22.43 -6.93
N LEU A 327 -0.46 22.11 -7.65
CA LEU A 327 -0.41 22.04 -9.11
C LEU A 327 -0.39 23.41 -9.79
N ASP A 328 -1.05 24.42 -9.23
CA ASP A 328 -1.07 25.76 -9.84
C ASP A 328 0.25 26.52 -9.62
N SER A 329 0.88 26.37 -8.44
CA SER A 329 2.00 27.22 -8.03
C SER A 329 3.34 26.49 -7.83
N HIS A 330 3.34 25.15 -7.71
CA HIS A 330 4.52 24.41 -7.26
C HIS A 330 4.90 23.22 -8.16
N LEU A 331 4.59 23.31 -9.46
CA LEU A 331 4.94 22.27 -10.44
C LEU A 331 6.41 21.89 -10.50
N VAL A 332 7.30 22.86 -10.25
CA VAL A 332 8.76 22.67 -10.26
C VAL A 332 9.23 21.83 -9.07
N TYR A 333 8.48 21.82 -7.97
CA TYR A 333 8.83 21.05 -6.77
C TYR A 333 8.62 19.54 -6.95
N PHE A 334 7.75 19.12 -7.86
CA PHE A 334 7.55 17.70 -8.13
C PHE A 334 8.81 17.07 -8.73
N SER A 335 9.14 15.87 -8.26
CA SER A 335 10.25 15.06 -8.76
C SER A 335 10.19 14.91 -10.28
N LYS A 336 11.37 14.80 -10.91
CA LYS A 336 11.46 14.58 -12.36
C LYS A 336 10.76 13.29 -12.79
N ASN A 337 10.88 12.22 -11.99
CA ASN A 337 10.19 10.95 -12.19
C ASN A 337 9.21 10.69 -11.03
N ILE A 338 7.97 11.16 -11.21
CA ILE A 338 6.90 11.07 -10.18
C ILE A 338 6.51 9.62 -9.93
N GLY A 339 6.42 8.80 -10.99
CA GLY A 339 6.09 7.38 -10.89
C GLY A 339 7.06 6.62 -9.99
N ALA A 340 8.37 6.84 -10.18
CA ALA A 340 9.46 6.20 -9.44
C ALA A 340 9.46 6.49 -7.93
N VAL A 341 8.91 7.63 -7.51
CA VAL A 341 8.89 8.04 -6.09
C VAL A 341 7.50 8.02 -5.47
N SER A 342 6.47 7.66 -6.25
CA SER A 342 5.08 7.64 -5.77
C SER A 342 4.89 6.67 -4.61
N GLU A 343 3.96 6.98 -3.70
CA GLU A 343 3.49 6.02 -2.68
C GLU A 343 2.59 4.91 -3.28
N GLU A 344 2.66 4.60 -4.58
CA GLU A 344 1.77 3.58 -5.13
C GLU A 344 2.07 2.19 -4.56
N GLN A 345 3.33 1.90 -4.30
CA GLN A 345 3.78 0.67 -3.65
C GLN A 345 3.27 0.53 -2.21
N SER A 346 3.06 1.64 -1.49
CA SER A 346 2.64 1.60 -0.08
C SER A 346 1.29 0.93 0.11
N LYS A 347 0.42 0.94 -0.91
CA LYS A 347 -0.84 0.18 -0.86
C LYS A 347 -0.59 -1.31 -0.62
N ARG A 348 0.41 -1.88 -1.29
CA ARG A 348 0.75 -3.30 -1.12
C ARG A 348 1.29 -3.54 0.28
N PHE A 349 2.16 -2.67 0.74
CA PHE A 349 2.66 -2.68 2.12
C PHE A 349 1.53 -2.65 3.15
N HIS A 350 0.53 -1.78 3.02
CA HIS A 350 -0.62 -1.79 3.93
C HIS A 350 -1.42 -3.09 3.90
N GLN A 351 -1.59 -3.72 2.73
CA GLN A 351 -2.26 -5.02 2.64
C GLN A 351 -1.47 -6.09 3.38
N ASP A 352 -0.15 -6.10 3.20
CA ASP A 352 0.73 -7.08 3.82
C ASP A 352 0.81 -6.86 5.34
N ILE A 353 0.91 -5.61 5.82
CA ILE A 353 0.87 -5.27 7.26
C ILE A 353 -0.48 -5.64 7.89
N ASN A 354 -1.61 -5.30 7.26
CA ASN A 354 -2.93 -5.67 7.77
C ASN A 354 -3.08 -7.19 7.93
N GLU A 355 -2.53 -7.96 6.98
CA GLU A 355 -2.52 -9.42 7.06
C GLU A 355 -1.58 -9.93 8.16
N MET A 356 -0.44 -9.29 8.38
CA MET A 356 0.45 -9.60 9.51
C MET A 356 -0.22 -9.32 10.85
N GLU A 357 -0.80 -8.12 11.04
CA GLU A 357 -1.55 -7.75 12.25
C GLU A 357 -2.67 -8.77 12.54
N ARG A 358 -3.38 -9.22 11.49
CA ARG A 358 -4.43 -10.23 11.60
C ARG A 358 -3.87 -11.59 12.03
N ARG A 359 -2.77 -12.05 11.44
CA ARG A 359 -2.11 -13.33 11.78
C ARG A 359 -1.59 -13.34 13.21
N TYR A 360 -1.06 -12.21 13.65
CA TYR A 360 -0.53 -12.00 14.98
C TYR A 360 -1.61 -11.63 16.01
N GLN A 361 -2.89 -11.62 15.61
CA GLN A 361 -4.04 -11.33 16.48
C GLN A 361 -3.90 -9.99 17.23
N GLY A 362 -3.33 -8.98 16.58
CA GLY A 362 -3.05 -7.68 17.18
C GLY A 362 -1.83 -7.64 18.11
N LYS A 363 -1.12 -8.76 18.31
CA LYS A 363 0.22 -8.72 18.92
C LYS A 363 1.15 -7.96 17.98
N TRP A 364 1.82 -6.94 18.51
CA TRP A 364 2.85 -6.18 17.82
C TRP A 364 4.14 -6.38 18.62
N ASN A 365 5.12 -7.03 18.01
CA ASN A 365 6.40 -7.30 18.66
C ASN A 365 7.49 -7.42 17.61
N VAL A 366 8.73 -7.53 18.09
CA VAL A 366 9.91 -7.75 17.25
C VAL A 366 9.70 -8.92 16.28
N SER A 367 9.10 -10.03 16.74
CA SER A 367 8.87 -11.21 15.90
C SER A 367 7.95 -10.93 14.70
N MET A 368 6.92 -10.09 14.84
CA MET A 368 6.02 -9.79 13.72
C MET A 368 6.75 -9.11 12.56
N ILE A 369 7.57 -8.11 12.87
CA ILE A 369 8.31 -7.36 11.84
C ILE A 369 9.48 -8.18 11.30
N ALA A 370 10.17 -8.94 12.15
CA ALA A 370 11.19 -9.88 11.73
C ALA A 370 10.61 -10.91 10.74
N ASP A 371 9.45 -11.53 11.06
CA ASP A 371 8.79 -12.47 10.15
C ASP A 371 8.40 -11.82 8.82
N TYR A 372 7.99 -10.55 8.82
CA TYR A 372 7.74 -9.82 7.56
C TYR A 372 9.02 -9.76 6.70
N CYS A 373 10.13 -9.34 7.30
CA CYS A 373 11.42 -9.28 6.62
C CYS A 373 11.90 -10.66 6.16
N TRP A 374 11.72 -11.70 6.97
CA TRP A 374 12.02 -13.08 6.58
C TRP A 374 11.24 -13.50 5.34
N MET A 375 9.95 -13.16 5.28
CA MET A 375 9.12 -13.45 4.11
C MET A 375 9.68 -12.75 2.87
N LEU A 376 10.07 -11.48 2.97
CA LEU A 376 10.74 -10.78 1.87
C LEU A 376 12.04 -11.47 1.44
N GLN A 377 12.86 -11.92 2.39
CA GLN A 377 14.12 -12.62 2.08
C GLN A 377 13.93 -13.99 1.42
N ARG A 378 12.95 -14.78 1.89
CA ARG A 378 12.67 -16.13 1.37
C ARG A 378 12.20 -16.08 -0.08
N ASP A 379 11.46 -15.02 -0.39
CA ASP A 379 10.89 -14.82 -1.69
C ASP A 379 11.95 -14.15 -2.63
N ASN A 380 13.20 -13.94 -2.21
CA ASN A 380 14.28 -13.48 -3.10
C ASN A 380 14.70 -14.59 -4.10
N PRO A 381 14.66 -14.34 -5.43
CA PRO A 381 14.97 -15.34 -6.46
C PRO A 381 16.41 -15.87 -6.44
N CYS A 382 17.33 -15.21 -5.73
CA CYS A 382 18.71 -15.68 -5.56
C CYS A 382 18.87 -16.87 -4.60
N LYS A 383 17.80 -17.35 -3.94
CA LYS A 383 17.83 -18.53 -3.05
C LYS A 383 17.08 -19.72 -3.67
N ILE A 384 17.74 -20.88 -3.76
CA ILE A 384 17.09 -22.15 -4.10
C ILE A 384 16.40 -22.71 -2.85
N HIS A 385 15.08 -22.88 -2.90
CA HIS A 385 14.27 -23.43 -1.80
C HIS A 385 13.50 -24.69 -2.23
N LYS A 386 13.41 -25.69 -1.33
CA LYS A 386 12.78 -27.01 -1.60
C LYS A 386 11.25 -26.98 -1.71
N THR A 387 10.60 -25.89 -1.31
CA THR A 387 9.14 -25.70 -1.43
C THR A 387 8.85 -24.31 -1.99
N LYS A 388 8.20 -24.28 -3.16
CA LYS A 388 7.71 -23.04 -3.79
C LYS A 388 6.30 -22.76 -3.28
N SER A 389 6.09 -21.61 -2.65
CA SER A 389 4.74 -21.06 -2.43
C SER A 389 4.39 -20.22 -3.65
N GLY A 390 3.22 -20.45 -4.25
CA GLY A 390 2.83 -19.84 -5.54
C GLY A 390 2.62 -18.32 -5.55
N LYS A 391 3.00 -17.58 -4.49
CA LYS A 391 2.96 -16.12 -4.47
C LYS A 391 4.12 -15.56 -3.64
N ARG A 392 4.76 -14.53 -4.20
CA ARG A 392 5.76 -13.58 -3.64
C ARG A 392 7.17 -13.78 -4.20
N THR A 393 7.79 -12.65 -4.57
CA THR A 393 9.23 -12.54 -4.82
C THR A 393 9.78 -11.15 -4.45
N PHE A 394 11.01 -11.05 -3.91
CA PHE A 394 11.84 -9.83 -3.93
C PHE A 394 12.47 -9.76 -5.32
N GLU A 395 11.64 -9.57 -6.33
CA GLU A 395 12.07 -9.46 -7.72
C GLU A 395 12.50 -8.03 -8.01
N LYS A 396 13.55 -7.88 -8.81
CA LYS A 396 13.70 -6.67 -9.64
C LYS A 396 12.44 -6.61 -10.49
N HIS A 397 11.68 -5.52 -10.45
CA HIS A 397 10.49 -5.40 -11.29
C HIS A 397 10.89 -5.45 -12.78
N CYS A 398 10.91 -6.65 -13.37
CA CYS A 398 11.07 -6.81 -14.80
C CYS A 398 9.74 -6.38 -15.45
N ASN A 399 9.78 -5.31 -16.24
CA ASN A 399 8.69 -4.85 -17.11
C ASN A 399 8.34 -5.87 -18.21
N LYS A 400 8.06 -7.13 -17.89
CA LYS A 400 7.63 -8.17 -18.85
C LYS A 400 6.13 -8.50 -18.79
N LEU A 401 5.34 -7.70 -18.07
CA LEU A 401 3.87 -7.75 -18.11
C LEU A 401 3.22 -6.39 -18.46
N MET A 402 3.90 -5.58 -19.28
CA MET A 402 3.39 -4.30 -19.81
C MET A 402 3.65 -4.15 -21.32
N GLU A 403 3.76 -5.26 -22.07
CA GLU A 403 3.86 -5.26 -23.54
C GLU A 403 2.73 -6.03 -24.25
N ARG A 404 1.67 -6.42 -23.53
CA ARG A 404 0.42 -6.92 -24.15
C ARG A 404 -0.80 -6.04 -23.90
N MET A 405 -0.60 -4.82 -23.43
CA MET A 405 -1.70 -3.87 -23.25
C MET A 405 -1.31 -2.56 -23.92
N PHE A 406 -1.91 -2.34 -25.10
CA PHE A 406 -1.91 -1.14 -25.93
C PHE A 406 -0.74 -0.96 -26.90
N LEU A 407 -0.85 -1.59 -28.09
CA LEU A 407 -0.71 -0.97 -29.41
C LEU A 407 -1.55 -1.80 -30.40
N ASP A 408 -2.45 -1.13 -31.13
CA ASP A 408 -3.31 -1.71 -32.18
C ASP A 408 -2.50 -2.05 -33.45
N ASN A 409 -2.76 -3.21 -34.07
CA ASN A 409 -2.84 -3.31 -35.55
C ASN A 409 -3.59 -4.62 -35.98
N PRO A 410 -4.59 -4.60 -36.87
CA PRO A 410 -5.42 -5.78 -37.19
C PRO A 410 -4.95 -6.69 -38.35
N ASP A 411 -3.82 -6.45 -39.00
CA ASP A 411 -3.56 -7.04 -40.33
C ASP A 411 -2.36 -8.00 -40.50
N ASP A 412 -1.63 -8.39 -39.44
CA ASP A 412 -0.55 -9.38 -39.58
C ASP A 412 -1.01 -10.80 -39.21
N MET A 413 -1.80 -11.40 -40.11
CA MET A 413 -2.14 -12.82 -40.12
C MET A 413 -1.35 -13.51 -41.23
N TYR A 414 -0.26 -14.25 -40.90
CA TYR A 414 0.16 -15.47 -41.63
C TYR A 414 1.19 -16.33 -40.84
N CYS A 415 0.73 -17.55 -40.54
CA CYS A 415 1.33 -18.91 -40.48
C CYS A 415 2.84 -19.18 -40.28
N ILE A 416 3.12 -20.23 -39.47
CA ILE A 416 3.94 -21.47 -39.70
C ILE A 416 3.96 -22.23 -38.34
N GLU A 417 3.71 -23.52 -38.13
CA GLU A 417 3.26 -24.69 -38.89
C GLU A 417 2.81 -25.76 -37.85
N ALA A 418 1.93 -26.67 -38.27
CA ALA A 418 1.49 -27.85 -37.52
C ALA A 418 2.13 -29.14 -38.08
N SER A 419 2.40 -30.13 -37.23
CA SER A 419 2.46 -31.57 -37.59
C SER A 419 2.42 -32.43 -36.31
N ASN A 420 1.24 -32.96 -35.93
CA ASN A 420 0.67 -34.29 -36.25
C ASN A 420 1.11 -35.44 -35.31
N ARG A 421 0.18 -36.00 -34.51
CA ARG A 421 -0.64 -37.18 -34.89
C ARG A 421 -1.60 -37.61 -33.78
N ALA A 422 -2.85 -37.84 -34.18
CA ALA A 422 -3.94 -38.46 -33.42
C ALA A 422 -3.92 -40.00 -33.53
N LYS A 423 -4.66 -40.69 -32.65
CA LYS A 423 -5.60 -41.79 -33.01
C LYS A 423 -6.52 -42.18 -31.82
N HIS A 424 -7.69 -42.68 -32.20
CA HIS A 424 -9.03 -42.62 -31.58
C HIS A 424 -9.40 -43.69 -30.50
N PRO A 425 -10.59 -43.58 -29.86
CA PRO A 425 -11.12 -44.47 -28.80
C PRO A 425 -12.01 -45.60 -29.33
N PRO A 426 -12.49 -46.54 -28.47
CA PRO A 426 -13.96 -46.77 -28.43
C PRO A 426 -14.59 -47.16 -27.07
N LYS A 427 -15.94 -47.07 -27.11
CA LYS A 427 -17.06 -47.40 -26.19
C LYS A 427 -16.94 -48.76 -25.46
N THR A 428 -17.58 -48.98 -24.30
CA THR A 428 -18.91 -49.65 -24.14
C THR A 428 -19.43 -49.61 -22.68
N ILE A 429 -20.76 -49.69 -22.56
CA ILE A 429 -21.73 -49.53 -21.46
C ILE A 429 -21.76 -50.71 -20.44
N ARG A 430 -22.03 -50.46 -19.13
CA ARG A 430 -23.14 -51.10 -18.35
C ARG A 430 -23.26 -50.59 -16.89
N LYS A 431 -24.51 -50.31 -16.51
CA LYS A 431 -25.04 -50.11 -15.14
C LYS A 431 -25.02 -51.43 -14.34
N LEU A 432 -24.80 -51.36 -13.03
CA LEU A 432 -25.40 -52.22 -12.00
C LEU A 432 -25.45 -51.40 -10.69
N GLY A 433 -26.60 -51.39 -10.01
CA GLY A 433 -26.88 -50.54 -8.86
C GLY A 433 -27.09 -51.29 -7.54
N ALA A 434 -27.38 -50.49 -6.49
CA ALA A 434 -27.89 -50.82 -5.13
C ALA A 434 -26.96 -51.73 -4.27
N LEU A 435 -26.67 -51.48 -2.99
CA LEU A 435 -27.50 -51.15 -1.82
C LEU A 435 -26.63 -50.56 -0.68
N PRO A 436 -27.25 -50.04 0.41
CA PRO A 436 -26.68 -49.20 1.45
C PRO A 436 -26.23 -50.00 2.68
N HIS A 437 -25.17 -49.56 3.35
CA HIS A 437 -25.01 -49.77 4.79
C HIS A 437 -23.90 -48.86 5.32
N GLN A 438 -24.28 -47.97 6.22
CA GLN A 438 -23.56 -47.51 7.42
C GLN A 438 -23.89 -46.04 7.72
N GLN A 439 -25.13 -45.85 8.18
CA GLN A 439 -25.50 -44.75 9.02
C GLN A 439 -25.69 -45.28 10.45
N ALA A 440 -24.65 -45.08 11.26
CA ALA A 440 -24.58 -45.10 12.72
C ALA A 440 -23.08 -44.93 13.00
N ILE A 441 -22.57 -43.81 13.51
CA ILE A 441 -22.71 -43.38 14.90
C ILE A 441 -22.37 -41.87 14.93
N PHE A 442 -23.37 -41.05 15.18
CA PHE A 442 -23.20 -39.83 15.98
C PHE A 442 -23.83 -40.17 17.32
N THR A 443 -23.15 -39.92 18.44
CA THR A 443 -23.63 -39.34 19.72
C THR A 443 -22.69 -39.72 20.87
N SER A 444 -22.48 -38.75 21.77
CA SER A 444 -21.73 -38.78 23.03
C SER A 444 -20.21 -38.56 22.91
N VAL A 445 -19.77 -37.31 23.09
CA VAL A 445 -19.11 -36.83 24.33
C VAL A 445 -19.27 -35.30 24.37
N GLU A 446 -20.48 -34.84 24.68
CA GLU A 446 -20.68 -33.61 25.47
C GLU A 446 -20.84 -34.08 26.90
N GLU A 447 -19.73 -34.24 27.63
CA GLU A 447 -19.70 -34.14 29.09
C GLU A 447 -18.24 -34.21 29.55
N ARG A 448 -17.81 -33.16 30.26
CA ARG A 448 -16.48 -32.87 30.80
C ARG A 448 -15.43 -32.36 29.81
N LEU A 449 -15.50 -31.05 29.52
CA LEU A 449 -14.43 -30.06 29.75
C LEU A 449 -14.87 -28.63 29.43
#